data_AF-A0A9W6UBU5-F1
#
_entry.id   AF-A0A9W6UBU5-F1
#
_cell.length_a   1.000
_cell.length_b   1.000
_cell.length_c   1.000
_cell.angle_alpha   90.00
_cell.angle_beta   90.00
_cell.angle_gamma   90.00
#
_symmetry.space_group_name_H-M   'P 1'
#
loop_
_entity.id
_entity.type
_entity.pdbx_description
1 polymer ?
#
loop_
_entity_poly.entity_id
_entity_poly.type
_entity_poly.pdbx_seq_one_letter_code
_entity_poly.pdbx_strand_id
1 'polypeptide(L)'
;MYPYCPIWALSWSFRRELLKRELQSYNADIICLQEVQGDHYKNFFSPLMEEWGYEGWYLKKSRESMGLEGKVDGCALFYKRNRFIMKERYPVDFNELSNEFLTQVQTEYDMDYQGPSMAAREMFLSTLNKMRQRLQRDNVAQIAVLEVVPANNEVVARKSQSGPLLCIANVHIFSNPKFPDVKMWQTNMLAKQVRPLTLSRNLPTILCGDFNSEPTSAVYEFMTRNHVPLDHPDIQYPPPQISNIYASLDLEHSIGFASAYASVFGAEPEYTNYTGTNE
;
A
#
# COMPACT_ATOMS: atom_id res chain seq x y z
N MET A 1 -9.55 -16.15 -15.85
CA MET A 1 -9.57 -14.70 -15.59
C MET A 1 -9.61 -13.90 -16.88
N TYR A 2 -8.85 -14.26 -17.93
CA TYR A 2 -8.78 -13.46 -19.18
C TYR A 2 -9.06 -14.31 -20.43
N PRO A 3 -10.32 -14.73 -20.68
CA PRO A 3 -10.65 -15.65 -21.79
C PRO A 3 -10.47 -15.01 -23.18
N TYR A 4 -10.59 -13.68 -23.27
CA TYR A 4 -10.41 -12.89 -24.48
C TYR A 4 -8.94 -12.68 -24.88
N CYS A 5 -7.98 -13.04 -24.03
CA CYS A 5 -6.56 -12.89 -24.31
C CYS A 5 -5.97 -14.24 -24.73
N PRO A 6 -5.31 -14.35 -25.90
CA PRO A 6 -4.77 -15.63 -26.33
C PRO A 6 -3.69 -16.12 -25.36
N ILE A 7 -3.65 -17.42 -25.11
CA ILE A 7 -2.81 -18.04 -24.06
C ILE A 7 -1.33 -17.66 -24.21
N TRP A 8 -0.82 -17.57 -25.45
CA TRP A 8 0.56 -17.18 -25.71
C TRP A 8 0.86 -15.74 -25.23
N ALA A 9 -0.10 -14.83 -25.33
CA ALA A 9 0.04 -13.45 -24.86
C ALA A 9 -0.08 -13.34 -23.33
N LEU A 10 -0.76 -14.28 -22.67
CA LEU A 10 -0.80 -14.38 -21.20
C LEU A 10 0.49 -14.96 -20.60
N SER A 11 1.29 -15.66 -21.40
CA SER A 11 2.52 -16.29 -20.94
C SER A 11 3.49 -15.24 -20.36
N TRP A 12 4.13 -15.57 -19.24
CA TRP A 12 5.09 -14.67 -18.60
C TRP A 12 6.27 -14.34 -19.51
N SER A 13 6.77 -15.32 -20.26
CA SER A 13 7.87 -15.15 -21.22
C SER A 13 7.56 -14.10 -22.28
N PHE A 14 6.30 -13.97 -22.70
CA PHE A 14 5.87 -12.92 -23.62
C PHE A 14 5.67 -11.58 -22.89
N ARG A 15 4.87 -11.57 -21.81
CA ARG A 15 4.50 -10.33 -21.10
C ARG A 15 5.70 -9.59 -20.52
N ARG A 16 6.70 -10.30 -20.00
CA ARG A 16 7.88 -9.67 -19.40
C ARG A 16 8.67 -8.82 -20.40
N GLU A 17 8.70 -9.20 -21.68
CA GLU A 17 9.38 -8.40 -22.71
C GLU A 17 8.62 -7.11 -23.04
N LEU A 18 7.28 -7.13 -22.94
CA LEU A 18 6.46 -5.92 -23.07
C LEU A 18 6.66 -5.00 -21.85
N LEU A 19 6.61 -5.56 -20.64
CA LEU A 19 6.87 -4.81 -19.40
C LEU A 19 8.27 -4.18 -19.41
N LYS A 20 9.29 -4.89 -19.91
CA LYS A 20 10.63 -4.34 -20.10
C LYS A 20 10.59 -3.10 -20.99
N ARG A 21 9.97 -3.17 -22.17
CA ARG A 21 9.90 -2.03 -23.10
C ARG A 21 9.17 -0.84 -22.49
N GLU A 22 8.06 -1.09 -21.80
CA GLU A 22 7.27 -0.05 -21.14
C GLU A 22 8.08 0.66 -20.06
N LEU A 23 8.66 -0.08 -19.11
CA LEU A 23 9.49 0.48 -18.04
C LEU A 23 10.70 1.25 -18.58
N GLN A 24 11.35 0.73 -19.63
CA GLN A 24 12.47 1.40 -20.27
C GLN A 24 12.06 2.72 -20.94
N SER A 25 10.87 2.77 -21.55
CA SER A 25 10.39 3.95 -22.25
C SER A 25 10.12 5.13 -21.33
N TYR A 26 9.61 4.86 -20.11
CA TYR A 26 9.39 5.91 -19.12
C TYR A 26 10.70 6.47 -18.54
N ASN A 27 11.72 5.61 -18.37
CA ASN A 27 13.00 5.98 -17.74
C ASN A 27 12.81 6.78 -16.43
N ALA A 28 11.78 6.42 -15.65
CA ALA A 28 11.38 7.12 -14.44
C ALA A 28 12.47 7.00 -13.36
N ASP A 29 12.64 8.01 -12.51
CA ASP A 29 13.72 7.96 -11.51
C ASP A 29 13.41 7.05 -10.31
N ILE A 30 12.11 6.86 -10.04
CA ILE A 30 11.57 5.97 -9.02
C ILE A 30 10.42 5.19 -9.67
N ILE A 31 10.38 3.87 -9.46
CA ILE A 31 9.36 2.98 -10.00
C ILE A 31 8.77 2.18 -8.85
N CYS A 32 7.44 2.23 -8.72
CA CYS A 32 6.67 1.48 -7.73
C CYS A 32 5.79 0.46 -8.46
N LEU A 33 6.05 -0.83 -8.25
CA LEU A 33 5.32 -1.94 -8.86
C LEU A 33 4.55 -2.72 -7.79
N GLN A 34 3.40 -3.25 -8.20
CA GLN A 34 2.59 -4.21 -7.45
C GLN A 34 2.51 -5.54 -8.23
N GLU A 35 2.01 -6.59 -7.58
CA GLU A 35 1.88 -7.94 -8.16
C GLU A 35 3.19 -8.55 -8.67
N VAL A 36 4.32 -8.16 -8.08
CA VAL A 36 5.63 -8.69 -8.47
C VAL A 36 5.83 -10.04 -7.78
N GLN A 37 5.87 -11.14 -8.53
CA GLN A 37 6.23 -12.46 -7.98
C GLN A 37 7.71 -12.50 -7.57
N GLY A 38 8.03 -13.19 -6.48
CA GLY A 38 9.39 -13.24 -5.94
C GLY A 38 10.43 -13.85 -6.88
N ASP A 39 10.07 -14.90 -7.63
CA ASP A 39 10.92 -15.51 -8.65
C ASP A 39 11.14 -14.56 -9.85
N HIS A 40 10.10 -13.84 -10.27
CA HIS A 40 10.20 -12.81 -11.31
C HIS A 40 11.04 -11.62 -10.85
N TYR A 41 10.94 -11.21 -9.57
CA TYR A 41 11.82 -10.20 -9.01
C TYR A 41 13.28 -10.64 -9.10
N LYS A 42 13.59 -11.81 -8.56
CA LYS A 42 14.96 -12.33 -8.47
C LYS A 42 15.58 -12.58 -9.85
N ASN A 43 14.84 -13.19 -10.76
CA ASN A 43 15.39 -13.71 -12.01
C ASN A 43 15.22 -12.75 -13.20
N PHE A 44 14.37 -11.72 -13.08
CA PHE A 44 14.07 -10.80 -14.18
C PHE A 44 14.17 -9.33 -13.77
N PHE A 45 13.33 -8.84 -12.84
CA PHE A 45 13.30 -7.41 -12.54
C PHE A 45 14.59 -6.91 -11.89
N SER A 46 15.12 -7.61 -10.88
CA SER A 46 16.34 -7.20 -10.18
C SER A 46 17.55 -7.06 -11.12
N PRO A 47 17.95 -8.10 -11.91
CA PRO A 47 19.08 -7.97 -12.82
C PRO A 47 18.84 -6.92 -13.93
N LEU A 48 17.61 -6.84 -14.47
CA LEU A 48 17.26 -5.87 -15.50
C LEU A 48 17.38 -4.42 -14.99
N MET A 49 16.84 -4.15 -13.82
CA MET A 49 16.84 -2.82 -13.22
C MET A 49 18.24 -2.42 -12.75
N GLU A 50 19.04 -3.37 -12.26
CA GLU A 50 20.45 -3.14 -11.91
C GLU A 50 21.28 -2.72 -13.13
N GLU A 51 21.09 -3.41 -14.28
CA GLU A 51 21.71 -3.07 -15.58
C GLU A 51 21.37 -1.64 -16.00
N TRP A 52 20.14 -1.19 -15.72
CA TRP A 52 19.68 0.17 -16.00
C TRP A 52 20.06 1.21 -14.93
N GLY A 53 20.89 0.85 -13.95
CA GLY A 53 21.41 1.77 -12.95
C GLY A 53 20.48 1.98 -11.74
N TYR A 54 19.45 1.16 -11.57
CA TYR A 54 18.58 1.20 -10.40
C TYR A 54 19.13 0.33 -9.27
N GLU A 55 18.64 0.60 -8.06
CA GLU A 55 18.64 -0.33 -6.95
C GLU A 55 17.17 -0.63 -6.60
N GLY A 56 16.90 -1.85 -6.11
CA GLY A 56 15.55 -2.34 -5.86
C GLY A 56 15.34 -2.84 -4.43
N TRP A 57 14.14 -2.65 -3.92
CA TRP A 57 13.63 -3.30 -2.71
C TRP A 57 12.32 -4.03 -3.03
N TYR A 58 12.31 -5.34 -2.78
CA TYR A 58 11.11 -6.18 -2.87
C TYR A 58 10.56 -6.50 -1.48
N LEU A 59 9.24 -6.43 -1.34
CA LEU A 59 8.50 -6.89 -0.16
C LEU A 59 7.39 -7.84 -0.60
N LYS A 60 7.52 -9.12 -0.23
CA LYS A 60 6.50 -10.14 -0.48
C LYS A 60 5.30 -9.98 0.45
N LYS A 61 4.12 -10.40 0.00
CA LYS A 61 2.96 -10.62 0.87
C LYS A 61 3.21 -11.75 1.86
N SER A 62 2.56 -11.68 3.02
CA SER A 62 2.82 -12.58 4.16
C SER A 62 2.11 -13.94 4.12
N ARG A 63 1.45 -14.28 3.00
CA ARG A 63 0.72 -15.55 2.79
C ARG A 63 1.38 -16.70 3.55
N GLU A 64 0.70 -17.24 4.55
CA GLU A 64 1.10 -18.47 5.24
C GLU A 64 1.26 -19.58 4.19
N SER A 65 2.51 -19.93 3.87
CA SER A 65 3.04 -21.21 3.38
C SER A 65 2.32 -22.01 2.26
N MET A 66 1.22 -21.53 1.65
CA MET A 66 0.50 -22.25 0.58
C MET A 66 1.00 -21.93 -0.83
N GLY A 67 1.86 -20.92 -0.99
CA GLY A 67 2.55 -20.66 -2.25
C GLY A 67 3.80 -21.51 -2.37
N LEU A 68 4.04 -22.09 -3.55
CA LEU A 68 5.39 -22.52 -3.94
C LEU A 68 6.36 -21.34 -3.74
N GLU A 69 7.52 -21.61 -3.13
CA GLU A 69 8.56 -20.60 -2.89
C GLU A 69 8.83 -19.80 -4.18
N GLY A 70 8.84 -18.46 -4.07
CA GLY A 70 9.03 -17.56 -5.21
C GLY A 70 7.75 -17.17 -5.96
N LYS A 71 6.64 -17.92 -5.86
CA LYS A 71 5.38 -17.58 -6.57
C LYS A 71 4.47 -16.60 -5.85
N VAL A 72 4.76 -16.30 -4.60
CA VAL A 72 4.05 -15.27 -3.82
C VAL A 72 4.41 -13.90 -4.38
N ASP A 73 3.39 -13.11 -4.67
CA ASP A 73 3.51 -11.74 -5.17
C ASP A 73 3.72 -10.74 -4.03
N GLY A 74 4.11 -9.53 -4.41
CA GLY A 74 4.42 -8.45 -3.50
C GLY A 74 4.55 -7.11 -4.21
N CYS A 75 5.19 -6.17 -3.54
CA CYS A 75 5.50 -4.85 -4.07
C CYS A 75 7.01 -4.73 -4.30
N ALA A 76 7.40 -4.02 -5.35
CA ALA A 76 8.80 -3.66 -5.61
C ALA A 76 8.95 -2.16 -5.80
N LEU A 77 9.98 -1.59 -5.18
CA LEU A 77 10.35 -0.18 -5.28
C LEU A 77 11.77 -0.12 -5.86
N PHE A 78 11.91 0.53 -7.00
CA PHE A 78 13.20 0.78 -7.64
C PHE A 78 13.50 2.27 -7.69
N TYR A 79 14.78 2.65 -7.57
CA TYR A 79 15.24 4.03 -7.67
C TYR A 79 16.62 4.09 -8.34
N LYS A 80 16.89 5.16 -9.09
CA LYS A 80 18.20 5.34 -9.74
C LYS A 80 19.31 5.64 -8.73
N ARG A 81 20.38 4.85 -8.74
CA ARG A 81 21.51 4.97 -7.80
C ARG A 81 22.29 6.28 -7.90
N ASN A 82 22.28 6.91 -9.07
CA ASN A 82 22.93 8.20 -9.29
C ASN A 82 22.07 9.40 -8.85
N ARG A 83 20.83 9.17 -8.41
CA ARG A 83 19.90 10.23 -7.97
C ARG A 83 19.42 10.05 -6.54
N PHE A 84 19.43 8.83 -6.02
CA PHE A 84 18.94 8.54 -4.68
C PHE A 84 19.78 7.51 -3.94
N ILE A 85 19.83 7.66 -2.62
CA ILE A 85 20.37 6.68 -1.68
C ILE A 85 19.26 6.34 -0.69
N MET A 86 18.88 5.06 -0.57
CA MET A 86 17.90 4.65 0.42
C MET A 86 18.53 4.67 1.82
N LYS A 87 17.92 5.43 2.74
CA LYS A 87 18.37 5.57 4.13
C LYS A 87 17.60 4.68 5.08
N GLU A 88 16.29 4.57 4.87
CA GLU A 88 15.40 3.86 5.78
C GLU A 88 14.37 3.07 4.97
N ARG A 89 13.97 1.94 5.55
CA ARG A 89 12.94 1.04 5.02
C ARG A 89 11.99 0.69 6.16
N TYR A 90 10.70 0.88 5.92
CA TYR A 90 9.63 0.51 6.84
C TYR A 90 8.67 -0.41 6.07
N PRO A 91 8.84 -1.74 6.16
CA PRO A 91 7.85 -2.68 5.65
C PRO A 91 6.58 -2.56 6.48
N VAL A 92 5.43 -2.61 5.81
CA VAL A 92 4.12 -2.62 6.46
C VAL A 92 3.42 -3.92 6.08
N ASP A 93 3.12 -4.74 7.07
CA ASP A 93 2.21 -5.87 6.96
C ASP A 93 0.88 -5.50 7.62
N PHE A 94 -0.19 -5.44 6.83
CA PHE A 94 -1.50 -5.07 7.34
C PHE A 94 -2.09 -6.13 8.27
N ASN A 95 -1.67 -7.40 8.17
CA ASN A 95 -2.08 -8.42 9.12
C ASN A 95 -1.44 -8.19 10.50
N GLU A 96 -0.15 -7.83 10.55
CA GLU A 96 0.54 -7.48 11.79
C GLU A 96 -0.14 -6.29 12.46
N LEU A 97 -0.38 -5.21 11.70
CA LEU A 97 -1.11 -4.04 12.20
C LEU A 97 -2.53 -4.39 12.68
N SER A 98 -3.20 -5.35 12.04
CA SER A 98 -4.54 -5.77 12.46
C SER A 98 -4.51 -6.50 13.79
N ASN A 99 -3.48 -7.33 14.02
CA ASN A 99 -3.31 -8.05 15.28
C ASN A 99 -2.98 -7.08 16.41
N GLU A 100 -2.09 -6.11 16.17
CA GLU A 100 -1.76 -5.05 17.13
C GLU A 100 -3.00 -4.24 17.51
N PHE A 101 -3.73 -3.74 16.51
CA PHE A 101 -4.98 -3.01 16.71
C PHE A 101 -5.99 -3.79 17.54
N LEU A 102 -6.25 -5.05 17.19
CA LEU A 102 -7.23 -5.87 17.92
C LEU A 102 -6.77 -6.20 19.35
N THR A 103 -5.46 -6.32 19.58
CA THR A 103 -4.90 -6.52 20.92
C THR A 103 -5.09 -5.28 21.79
N GLN A 104 -4.88 -4.09 21.21
CA GLN A 104 -5.12 -2.82 21.88
C GLN A 104 -6.61 -2.67 22.25
N VAL A 105 -7.51 -2.87 21.27
CA VAL A 105 -8.96 -2.81 21.50
C VAL A 105 -9.41 -3.80 22.59
N GLN A 106 -8.83 -4.99 22.62
CA GLN A 106 -9.12 -5.97 23.66
C GLN A 106 -8.65 -5.49 25.04
N THR A 107 -7.46 -4.92 25.12
CA THR A 107 -6.87 -4.45 26.38
C THR A 107 -7.66 -3.27 26.94
N GLU A 108 -8.05 -2.32 26.10
CA GLU A 108 -8.92 -1.20 26.48
C GLU A 108 -10.26 -1.71 27.04
N TYR A 109 -10.89 -2.66 26.34
CA TYR A 109 -12.12 -3.30 26.84
C TYR A 109 -11.92 -4.02 28.18
N ASP A 110 -10.88 -4.84 28.33
CA ASP A 110 -10.62 -5.61 29.55
C ASP A 110 -10.31 -4.68 30.75
N MET A 111 -9.74 -3.48 30.54
CA MET A 111 -9.52 -2.48 31.60
C MET A 111 -10.82 -1.80 32.05
N ASP A 112 -11.70 -1.46 31.12
CA ASP A 112 -12.98 -0.80 31.40
C ASP A 112 -14.09 -1.77 31.80
N TYR A 113 -13.83 -3.08 31.68
CA TYR A 113 -14.81 -4.12 31.92
C TYR A 113 -15.21 -4.21 33.41
N GLN A 114 -16.35 -3.61 33.74
CA GLN A 114 -17.02 -3.73 35.04
C GLN A 114 -18.22 -4.69 35.00
N GLY A 115 -18.32 -5.48 33.92
CA GLY A 115 -19.50 -6.28 33.62
C GLY A 115 -19.70 -7.44 34.61
N PRO A 116 -20.96 -7.74 35.00
CA PRO A 116 -21.25 -8.75 36.02
C PRO A 116 -21.19 -10.21 35.52
N SER A 117 -21.02 -10.45 34.20
CA SER A 117 -21.19 -11.78 33.59
C SER A 117 -20.23 -12.08 32.44
N MET A 118 -19.63 -13.28 32.48
CA MET A 118 -18.72 -13.81 31.44
C MET A 118 -19.29 -13.76 30.00
N ALA A 119 -20.63 -13.80 29.85
CA ALA A 119 -21.27 -13.85 28.53
C ALA A 119 -21.02 -12.59 27.68
N ALA A 120 -20.99 -11.40 28.29
CA ALA A 120 -20.73 -10.15 27.56
C ALA A 120 -19.30 -10.12 27.02
N ARG A 121 -18.33 -10.58 27.84
CA ARG A 121 -16.94 -10.71 27.44
C ARG A 121 -16.76 -11.73 26.32
N GLU A 122 -17.42 -12.88 26.39
CA GLU A 122 -17.38 -13.88 25.31
C GLU A 122 -17.94 -13.34 23.98
N MET A 123 -19.04 -12.57 24.03
CA MET A 123 -19.62 -11.93 22.84
C MET A 123 -18.67 -10.90 22.22
N PHE A 124 -17.97 -10.12 23.06
CA PHE A 124 -16.95 -9.18 22.60
C PHE A 124 -15.75 -9.90 21.95
N LEU A 125 -15.22 -10.95 22.57
CA LEU A 125 -14.14 -11.76 22.00
C LEU A 125 -14.55 -12.41 20.67
N SER A 126 -15.80 -12.87 20.55
CA SER A 126 -16.36 -13.36 19.28
C SER A 126 -16.36 -12.27 18.21
N THR A 127 -16.68 -11.03 18.58
CA THR A 127 -16.65 -9.86 17.70
C THR A 127 -15.24 -9.56 17.20
N LEU A 128 -14.24 -9.56 18.09
CA LEU A 128 -12.83 -9.38 17.72
C LEU A 128 -12.34 -10.48 16.77
N ASN A 129 -12.73 -11.74 17.00
CA ASN A 129 -12.36 -12.84 16.12
C ASN A 129 -12.95 -12.68 14.72
N LYS A 130 -14.21 -12.22 14.61
CA LYS A 130 -14.84 -11.91 13.31
C LYS A 130 -14.13 -10.76 12.60
N MET A 131 -13.73 -9.72 13.35
CA MET A 131 -12.97 -8.60 12.79
C MET A 131 -11.60 -9.06 12.30
N ARG A 132 -10.89 -9.90 13.06
CA ARG A 132 -9.61 -10.50 12.64
C ARG A 132 -9.74 -11.25 11.32
N GLN A 133 -10.72 -12.14 11.21
CA GLN A 133 -11.00 -12.89 9.98
C GLN A 133 -11.36 -11.99 8.80
N ARG A 134 -11.89 -10.79 9.07
CA ARG A 134 -12.24 -9.81 8.04
C ARG A 134 -11.05 -8.98 7.58
N LEU A 135 -10.14 -8.60 8.48
CA LEU A 135 -8.99 -7.74 8.20
C LEU A 135 -7.77 -8.49 7.64
N GLN A 136 -7.59 -9.76 8.00
CA GLN A 136 -6.44 -10.55 7.55
C GLN A 136 -6.54 -10.86 6.05
N ARG A 137 -5.76 -10.13 5.23
CA ARG A 137 -5.78 -10.20 3.75
C ARG A 137 -4.40 -10.26 3.10
N ASP A 138 -3.34 -10.32 3.88
CA ASP A 138 -1.92 -10.46 3.45
C ASP A 138 -1.39 -9.30 2.60
N ASN A 139 -2.13 -8.19 2.50
CA ASN A 139 -1.69 -7.00 1.79
C ASN A 139 -0.48 -6.38 2.51
N VAL A 140 0.37 -5.69 1.74
CA VAL A 140 1.58 -5.05 2.25
C VAL A 140 1.76 -3.64 1.67
N ALA A 141 2.56 -2.83 2.35
CA ALA A 141 3.09 -1.59 1.81
C ALA A 141 4.60 -1.46 2.09
N GLN A 142 5.29 -0.73 1.22
CA GLN A 142 6.69 -0.36 1.38
C GLN A 142 6.73 1.13 1.64
N ILE A 143 7.40 1.57 2.72
CA ILE A 143 7.69 2.98 2.95
C ILE A 143 9.20 3.14 3.02
N ALA A 144 9.76 3.99 2.17
CA ALA A 144 11.19 4.24 2.07
C ALA A 144 11.48 5.73 2.29
N VAL A 145 12.60 6.02 2.94
CA VAL A 145 13.17 7.37 2.97
C VAL A 145 14.41 7.37 2.09
N LEU A 146 14.36 8.18 1.04
CA LEU A 146 15.43 8.35 0.05
C LEU A 146 16.12 9.69 0.27
N GLU A 147 17.45 9.69 0.31
CA GLU A 147 18.27 10.90 0.19
C GLU A 147 18.48 11.22 -1.29
N VAL A 148 18.21 12.47 -1.69
CA VAL A 148 18.45 12.97 -3.03
C VAL A 148 19.94 13.28 -3.22
N VAL A 149 20.55 12.68 -4.24
CA VAL A 149 21.93 12.93 -4.65
C VAL A 149 21.96 14.12 -5.61
N PRO A 150 22.72 15.19 -5.31
CA PRO A 150 22.88 16.32 -6.22
C PRO A 150 23.51 15.90 -7.55
N ALA A 151 23.03 16.48 -8.66
CA ALA A 151 23.46 16.11 -10.02
C ALA A 151 24.91 16.49 -10.38
N ASN A 152 25.61 17.28 -9.56
CA ASN A 152 26.93 17.82 -9.90
C ASN A 152 28.06 17.11 -9.14
N ASN A 153 29.10 16.76 -9.90
CA ASN A 153 30.43 16.31 -9.46
C ASN A 153 31.22 17.37 -8.64
N GLU A 154 30.57 18.17 -7.80
CA GLU A 154 31.26 18.94 -6.75
C GLU A 154 31.52 18.04 -5.54
N VAL A 155 32.25 16.96 -5.78
CA VAL A 155 32.66 15.93 -4.82
C VAL A 155 33.66 16.47 -3.78
N VAL A 156 34.04 17.75 -3.83
CA VAL A 156 35.17 18.28 -3.04
C VAL A 156 34.77 19.13 -1.83
N ALA A 157 33.50 19.51 -1.63
CA ALA A 157 33.16 20.34 -0.47
C ALA A 157 31.74 20.13 0.07
N ARG A 158 31.50 18.99 0.75
CA ARG A 158 30.57 18.88 1.91
C ARG A 158 30.63 17.46 2.49
N LYS A 159 31.67 17.16 3.25
CA LYS A 159 31.75 15.95 4.10
C LYS A 159 30.78 15.96 5.29
N SER A 160 29.76 16.84 5.34
CA SER A 160 28.89 16.96 6.51
C SER A 160 27.44 17.39 6.28
N GLN A 161 26.93 17.47 5.04
CA GLN A 161 25.51 17.77 4.81
C GLN A 161 24.88 16.67 3.98
N SER A 162 23.97 15.90 4.60
CA SER A 162 23.08 14.98 3.89
C SER A 162 22.22 15.78 2.91
N GLY A 163 21.96 15.21 1.75
CA GLY A 163 21.02 15.73 0.77
C GLY A 163 19.59 15.79 1.31
N PRO A 164 18.68 16.48 0.62
CA PRO A 164 17.25 16.47 0.95
C PRO A 164 16.69 15.05 1.04
N LEU A 165 15.78 14.81 1.97
CA LEU A 165 15.12 13.54 2.15
C LEU A 165 13.71 13.56 1.54
N LEU A 166 13.29 12.42 0.98
CA LEU A 166 12.00 12.20 0.34
C LEU A 166 11.42 10.89 0.86
N CYS A 167 10.15 10.90 1.26
CA CYS A 167 9.41 9.69 1.61
C CYS A 167 8.71 9.13 0.36
N ILE A 168 8.91 7.85 0.07
CA ILE A 168 8.19 7.13 -0.98
C ILE A 168 7.43 5.98 -0.34
N ALA A 169 6.12 5.94 -0.55
CA ALA A 169 5.29 4.82 -0.17
C ALA A 169 4.77 4.09 -1.42
N ASN A 170 4.73 2.76 -1.38
CA ASN A 170 4.18 1.90 -2.40
C ASN A 170 3.27 0.86 -1.76
N VAL A 171 1.98 0.81 -2.14
CA VAL A 171 1.00 -0.09 -1.52
C VAL A 171 0.23 -0.91 -2.54
N HIS A 172 -0.24 -2.09 -2.12
CA HIS A 172 -1.26 -2.85 -2.83
C HIS A 172 -2.38 -3.21 -1.84
N ILE A 173 -3.44 -2.39 -1.83
CA ILE A 173 -4.63 -2.54 -0.97
C ILE A 173 -5.49 -3.71 -1.44
N PHE A 174 -6.29 -4.28 -0.54
CA PHE A 174 -7.15 -5.42 -0.82
C PHE A 174 -8.07 -5.19 -2.03
N SER A 175 -8.18 -6.18 -2.93
CA SER A 175 -8.85 -5.98 -4.22
C SER A 175 -10.36 -6.25 -4.21
N ASN A 176 -10.86 -7.08 -3.29
CA ASN A 176 -12.25 -7.52 -3.36
C ASN A 176 -13.23 -6.34 -3.18
N PRO A 177 -14.07 -6.02 -4.18
CA PRO A 177 -14.98 -4.87 -4.12
C PRO A 177 -16.06 -5.00 -3.04
N LYS A 178 -16.32 -6.22 -2.53
CA LYS A 178 -17.30 -6.46 -1.44
C LYS A 178 -16.78 -6.12 -0.04
N PHE A 179 -15.60 -5.50 0.07
CA PHE A 179 -14.96 -5.18 1.34
C PHE A 179 -14.37 -3.76 1.33
N PRO A 180 -15.18 -2.72 1.01
CA PRO A 180 -14.69 -1.34 1.00
C PRO A 180 -14.20 -0.90 2.39
N ASP A 181 -14.79 -1.45 3.46
CA ASP A 181 -14.39 -1.23 4.84
C ASP A 181 -12.96 -1.74 5.13
N VAL A 182 -12.58 -2.88 4.57
CA VAL A 182 -11.21 -3.42 4.71
C VAL A 182 -10.21 -2.54 3.96
N LYS A 183 -10.57 -2.08 2.76
CA LYS A 183 -9.74 -1.14 1.98
C LYS A 183 -9.53 0.17 2.74
N MET A 184 -10.60 0.70 3.34
CA MET A 184 -10.51 1.90 4.18
C MET A 184 -9.66 1.68 5.42
N TRP A 185 -9.83 0.56 6.12
CA TRP A 185 -9.02 0.25 7.30
C TRP A 185 -7.53 0.18 6.94
N GLN A 186 -7.16 -0.53 5.87
CA GLN A 186 -5.77 -0.61 5.38
C GLN A 186 -5.24 0.78 5.00
N THR A 187 -6.04 1.59 4.33
CA THR A 187 -5.66 2.95 3.93
C THR A 187 -5.44 3.85 5.15
N ASN A 188 -6.32 3.79 6.15
CA ASN A 188 -6.15 4.53 7.41
C ASN A 188 -4.87 4.10 8.13
N MET A 189 -4.61 2.79 8.22
CA MET A 189 -3.38 2.29 8.82
C MET A 189 -2.14 2.76 8.06
N LEU A 190 -2.17 2.77 6.73
CA LEU A 190 -1.08 3.30 5.90
C LEU A 190 -0.85 4.79 6.19
N ALA A 191 -1.91 5.61 6.25
CA ALA A 191 -1.82 7.01 6.59
C ALA A 191 -1.18 7.23 7.96
N LYS A 192 -1.53 6.41 8.97
CA LYS A 192 -0.91 6.44 10.30
C LYS A 192 0.58 6.09 10.28
N GLN A 193 1.02 5.16 9.43
CA GLN A 193 2.43 4.81 9.28
C GLN A 193 3.24 5.91 8.56
N VAL A 194 2.64 6.58 7.57
CA VAL A 194 3.31 7.63 6.77
C VAL A 194 3.33 8.97 7.50
N ARG A 195 2.29 9.28 8.30
CA ARG A 195 2.10 10.57 8.98
C ARG A 195 3.33 11.07 9.76
N PRO A 196 4.03 10.27 10.59
CA PRO A 196 5.21 10.75 11.33
C PRO A 196 6.36 11.18 10.40
N LEU A 197 6.51 10.52 9.26
CA LEU A 197 7.52 10.86 8.26
C LEU A 197 7.15 12.18 7.56
N THR A 198 5.89 12.33 7.17
CA THR A 198 5.45 13.52 6.44
C THR A 198 5.35 14.76 7.33
N LEU A 199 4.70 14.65 8.49
CA LEU A 199 4.38 15.81 9.32
C LEU A 199 5.43 16.10 10.38
N SER A 200 5.85 15.08 11.15
CA SER A 200 6.80 15.30 12.25
C SER A 200 8.23 15.53 11.74
N ARG A 201 8.61 14.85 10.65
CA ARG A 201 9.92 15.02 9.99
C ARG A 201 9.89 15.97 8.80
N ASN A 202 8.72 16.50 8.44
CA ASN A 202 8.52 17.42 7.32
C ASN A 202 9.08 16.87 5.99
N LEU A 203 8.93 15.57 5.74
CA LEU A 203 9.41 14.96 4.51
C LEU A 203 8.37 15.13 3.38
N PRO A 204 8.75 15.68 2.21
CA PRO A 204 7.94 15.53 1.01
C PRO A 204 7.64 14.04 0.81
N THR A 205 6.40 13.73 0.47
CA THR A 205 5.93 12.34 0.43
C THR A 205 5.24 12.06 -0.89
N ILE A 206 5.67 11.01 -1.59
CA ILE A 206 5.00 10.47 -2.77
C ILE A 206 4.43 9.12 -2.37
N LEU A 207 3.12 8.96 -2.55
CA LEU A 207 2.42 7.72 -2.30
C LEU A 207 1.92 7.15 -3.63
N CYS A 208 2.50 6.02 -4.01
CA CYS A 208 2.13 5.21 -5.15
C CYS A 208 1.39 3.96 -4.66
N GLY A 209 0.58 3.36 -5.53
CA GLY A 209 0.03 2.04 -5.24
C GLY A 209 -1.19 1.70 -6.05
N ASP A 210 -1.58 0.43 -5.95
CA ASP A 210 -2.90 -0.03 -6.34
C ASP A 210 -3.81 0.01 -5.10
N PHE A 211 -4.69 1.00 -5.07
CA PHE A 211 -5.68 1.18 -4.00
C PHE A 211 -6.92 0.31 -4.20
N ASN A 212 -7.10 -0.30 -5.38
CA ASN A 212 -8.31 -1.03 -5.76
C ASN A 212 -9.60 -0.24 -5.45
N SER A 213 -9.56 1.08 -5.57
CA SER A 213 -10.64 1.97 -5.13
C SER A 213 -10.81 3.11 -6.14
N GLU A 214 -12.06 3.36 -6.55
CA GLU A 214 -12.40 4.37 -7.56
C GLU A 214 -12.41 5.79 -6.96
N PRO A 215 -12.37 6.86 -7.80
CA PRO A 215 -12.43 8.25 -7.32
C PRO A 215 -13.67 8.62 -6.50
N THR A 216 -14.75 7.83 -6.58
CA THR A 216 -15.98 8.01 -5.78
C THR A 216 -15.98 7.23 -4.46
N SER A 217 -14.89 6.52 -4.14
CA SER A 217 -14.79 5.70 -2.93
C SER A 217 -14.43 6.51 -1.68
N ALA A 218 -14.72 5.93 -0.50
CA ALA A 218 -14.25 6.49 0.77
C ALA A 218 -12.73 6.57 0.85
N VAL A 219 -12.02 5.61 0.26
CA VAL A 219 -10.55 5.59 0.21
C VAL A 219 -10.02 6.83 -0.50
N TYR A 220 -10.59 7.17 -1.65
CA TYR A 220 -10.16 8.33 -2.41
C TYR A 220 -10.51 9.64 -1.69
N GLU A 221 -11.71 9.73 -1.12
CA GLU A 221 -12.14 10.89 -0.34
C GLU A 221 -11.25 11.10 0.90
N PHE A 222 -10.98 10.03 1.66
CA PHE A 222 -10.08 10.06 2.82
C PHE A 222 -8.73 10.66 2.47
N MET A 223 -8.10 10.11 1.41
CA MET A 223 -6.75 10.47 1.01
C MET A 223 -6.65 11.91 0.49
N THR A 224 -7.68 12.40 -0.19
CA THR A 224 -7.65 13.73 -0.85
C THR A 224 -8.29 14.85 -0.03
N ARG A 225 -9.22 14.51 0.87
CA ARG A 225 -9.98 15.48 1.70
C ARG A 225 -9.66 15.38 3.18
N ASN A 226 -8.71 14.55 3.57
CA ASN A 226 -8.25 14.38 4.96
C ASN A 226 -9.27 13.72 5.91
N HIS A 227 -10.49 13.44 5.47
CA HIS A 227 -11.55 12.85 6.27
C HIS A 227 -12.57 12.13 5.38
N VAL A 228 -13.37 11.25 5.97
CA VAL A 228 -14.55 10.64 5.33
C VAL A 228 -15.74 10.77 6.27
N PRO A 229 -16.90 11.25 5.78
CA PRO A 229 -18.14 11.26 6.55
C PRO A 229 -18.57 9.85 6.99
N LEU A 230 -19.08 9.73 8.22
CA LEU A 230 -19.58 8.44 8.76
C LEU A 230 -20.79 7.89 7.99
N ASP A 231 -21.52 8.75 7.28
CA ASP A 231 -22.67 8.36 6.46
C ASP A 231 -22.29 7.89 5.05
N HIS A 232 -21.00 7.91 4.69
CA HIS A 232 -20.52 7.43 3.40
C HIS A 232 -20.86 5.94 3.19
N PRO A 233 -21.36 5.50 2.02
CA PRO A 233 -21.80 4.12 1.78
C PRO A 233 -20.75 3.04 2.09
N ASP A 234 -19.49 3.28 1.72
CA ASP A 234 -18.36 2.40 2.04
C ASP A 234 -18.10 2.24 3.55
N ILE A 235 -18.45 3.25 4.35
CA ILE A 235 -18.28 3.26 5.81
C ILE A 235 -19.44 2.56 6.52
N GLN A 236 -20.65 2.59 5.95
CA GLN A 236 -21.82 1.88 6.47
C GLN A 236 -21.87 0.39 6.11
N TYR A 237 -20.92 -0.09 5.32
CA TYR A 237 -20.86 -1.46 4.84
C TYR A 237 -20.50 -2.56 5.89
N PRO A 238 -19.73 -2.30 6.98
CA PRO A 238 -19.37 -3.35 7.94
C PRO A 238 -20.60 -4.08 8.52
N PRO A 239 -20.53 -5.40 8.74
CA PRO A 239 -21.59 -6.12 9.45
C PRO A 239 -21.94 -5.47 10.80
N PRO A 240 -23.22 -5.46 11.23
CA PRO A 240 -23.64 -4.82 12.48
C PRO A 240 -22.89 -5.30 13.72
N GLN A 241 -22.34 -6.52 13.68
CA GLN A 241 -21.55 -7.06 14.79
C GLN A 241 -20.23 -6.32 14.99
N ILE A 242 -19.63 -5.74 13.95
CA ILE A 242 -18.32 -5.08 13.99
C ILE A 242 -18.40 -3.56 13.75
N SER A 243 -19.59 -3.03 13.42
CA SER A 243 -19.79 -1.62 13.07
C SER A 243 -19.31 -0.65 14.15
N ASN A 244 -19.49 -1.00 15.43
CA ASN A 244 -19.06 -0.14 16.53
C ASN A 244 -17.54 0.06 16.58
N ILE A 245 -16.78 -1.00 16.28
CA ILE A 245 -15.30 -0.92 16.27
C ILE A 245 -14.82 -0.13 15.05
N TYR A 246 -15.52 -0.25 13.91
CA TYR A 246 -15.23 0.58 12.74
C TYR A 246 -15.59 2.05 12.97
N ALA A 247 -16.70 2.32 13.65
CA ALA A 247 -17.14 3.68 13.97
C ALA A 247 -16.22 4.38 14.99
N SER A 248 -15.48 3.62 15.81
CA SER A 248 -14.46 4.17 16.71
C SER A 248 -13.12 4.42 16.02
N LEU A 249 -12.96 4.07 14.74
CA LEU A 249 -11.75 4.41 14.00
C LEU A 249 -11.73 5.91 13.78
N ASP A 250 -10.61 6.52 14.18
CA ASP A 250 -10.27 7.86 13.73
C ASP A 250 -10.00 7.82 12.22
N LEU A 251 -10.99 8.25 11.42
CA LEU A 251 -10.95 8.31 9.96
C LEU A 251 -10.59 9.73 9.48
N GLU A 252 -9.63 10.35 10.17
CA GLU A 252 -9.05 11.63 9.78
C GLU A 252 -7.52 11.54 9.67
N HIS A 253 -6.93 12.32 8.77
CA HIS A 253 -5.50 12.54 8.71
C HIS A 253 -5.16 13.97 8.32
N SER A 254 -3.96 14.44 8.62
CA SER A 254 -3.55 15.83 8.33
C SER A 254 -2.51 15.94 7.21
N ILE A 255 -2.39 14.92 6.36
CA ILE A 255 -1.46 14.91 5.22
C ILE A 255 -2.17 15.49 3.99
N GLY A 256 -1.69 16.63 3.48
CA GLY A 256 -2.25 17.26 2.28
C GLY A 256 -1.87 16.55 0.98
N PHE A 257 -2.35 15.33 0.76
CA PHE A 257 -2.18 14.61 -0.50
C PHE A 257 -3.08 15.18 -1.60
N ALA A 258 -2.61 15.05 -2.83
CA ALA A 258 -3.40 15.30 -4.03
C ALA A 258 -3.04 14.24 -5.08
N SER A 259 -4.01 13.83 -5.89
CA SER A 259 -3.75 12.97 -7.03
C SER A 259 -2.88 13.70 -8.06
N ALA A 260 -1.78 13.08 -8.47
CA ALA A 260 -0.92 13.63 -9.51
C ALA A 260 -1.65 13.72 -10.85
N TYR A 261 -2.55 12.77 -11.15
CA TYR A 261 -3.33 12.78 -12.39
C TYR A 261 -4.27 13.99 -12.44
N ALA A 262 -5.14 14.16 -11.44
CA ALA A 262 -6.02 15.32 -11.38
C ALA A 262 -5.23 16.65 -11.32
N SER A 263 -4.12 16.70 -10.59
CA SER A 263 -3.34 17.93 -10.45
C SER A 263 -2.65 18.36 -11.75
N VAL A 264 -2.15 17.40 -12.54
CA VAL A 264 -1.37 17.69 -13.76
C VAL A 264 -2.27 17.73 -15.00
N PHE A 265 -3.23 16.81 -15.12
CA PHE A 265 -4.10 16.68 -16.29
C PHE A 265 -5.48 17.32 -16.11
N GLY A 266 -5.81 17.79 -14.90
CA GLY A 266 -7.08 18.45 -14.59
C GLY A 266 -8.24 17.49 -14.30
N ALA A 267 -8.05 16.18 -14.45
CA ALA A 267 -9.02 15.14 -14.14
C ALA A 267 -8.33 13.80 -13.83
N GLU A 268 -9.05 12.91 -13.17
CA GLU A 268 -8.65 11.50 -13.09
C GLU A 268 -8.78 10.82 -14.46
N PRO A 269 -7.91 9.83 -14.78
CA PRO A 269 -8.06 9.06 -16.01
C PRO A 269 -9.37 8.28 -16.00
N GLU A 270 -9.93 8.01 -17.18
CA GLU A 270 -11.17 7.23 -17.33
C GLU A 270 -11.04 5.83 -16.70
N TYR A 271 -9.87 5.22 -16.82
CA TYR A 271 -9.53 3.96 -16.18
C TYR A 271 -8.02 3.84 -15.96
N THR A 272 -7.63 3.12 -14.93
CA THR A 272 -6.25 2.64 -14.69
C THR A 272 -6.16 1.12 -14.73
N ASN A 273 -7.30 0.43 -14.64
CA ASN A 273 -7.45 -1.00 -14.86
C ASN A 273 -8.52 -1.21 -15.95
N TYR A 274 -8.18 -1.96 -16.99
CA TYR A 274 -9.11 -2.30 -18.07
C TYR A 274 -9.15 -3.82 -18.25
N THR A 275 -10.31 -4.41 -18.03
CA THR A 275 -10.56 -5.83 -18.27
C THR A 275 -11.83 -5.97 -19.11
N GLY A 276 -11.82 -6.92 -20.05
CA GLY A 276 -13.00 -7.21 -20.87
C GLY A 276 -14.15 -7.75 -20.01
N THR A 277 -15.38 -7.39 -20.38
CA THR A 277 -16.59 -7.98 -19.81
C THR A 277 -16.68 -9.46 -20.20
N ASN A 278 -17.15 -10.32 -19.28
CA ASN A 278 -17.48 -11.70 -19.61
C ASN A 278 -18.80 -11.70 -20.42
N GLU A 279 -18.73 -11.29 -21.69
CA GLU A 279 -19.76 -11.56 -22.70
C GLU A 279 -19.26 -12.59 -23.70
#